data_AF-A0A4Q3EQP8-F1
#
_entry.id   AF-A0A4Q3EQP8-F1
#
_cell.length_a   1.000
_cell.length_b   1.000
_cell.length_c   1.000
_cell.angle_alpha   90.00
_cell.angle_beta   90.00
_cell.angle_gamma   90.00
#
_symmetry.space_group_name_H-M   'P 1'
#
loop_
_entity.id
_entity.type
_entity.pdbx_description
1 polymer ?
#
loop_
_entity_poly.entity_id
_entity_poly.type
_entity_poly.pdbx_seq_one_letter_code
_entity_poly.pdbx_strand_id
1 'polypeptide(L)'
;MAQFIFLLLTLSSIVIFTRNALKIKRNILLGQALNRSDQPLKRWKIMLKVALGQSKMAKRPVAALLHLLVYAGFIIINIEVMEIAIDGIFGTHRIFAG
;
A
#
# COMPACT_ATOMS: atom_id res chain seq x y z
N MET A 1 10.75 -21.81 -18.75
CA MET A 1 9.64 -21.02 -19.32
C MET A 1 8.95 -20.15 -18.27
N ALA A 2 8.37 -20.71 -17.19
CA ALA A 2 7.65 -19.94 -16.17
C ALA A 2 8.47 -18.80 -15.51
N GLN A 3 9.77 -19.00 -15.28
CA GLN A 3 10.67 -17.99 -14.69
C GLN A 3 10.86 -16.76 -15.59
N PHE A 4 10.94 -16.95 -16.91
CA PHE A 4 11.07 -15.84 -17.86
C PHE A 4 9.77 -15.01 -17.94
N ILE A 5 8.62 -15.69 -17.91
CA ILE A 5 7.31 -15.03 -17.89
C ILE A 5 7.15 -14.24 -16.58
N PHE A 6 7.50 -14.83 -15.44
CA PHE A 6 7.49 -14.16 -14.14
C PHE A 6 8.39 -12.92 -14.13
N LEU A 7 9.63 -13.05 -14.61
CA LEU A 7 10.58 -11.94 -14.66
C LEU A 7 10.05 -10.79 -15.53
N LEU A 8 9.48 -11.11 -16.69
CA LEU A 8 8.93 -10.12 -17.63
C LEU A 8 7.71 -9.39 -17.03
N LEU A 9 6.81 -10.13 -16.37
CA LEU A 9 5.65 -9.55 -15.68
C LEU A 9 6.07 -8.66 -14.50
N THR A 10 7.05 -9.10 -13.71
CA THR A 10 7.56 -8.31 -12.57
C THR A 10 8.24 -7.03 -13.04
N LEU A 11 9.14 -7.12 -14.04
CA LEU A 11 9.81 -5.94 -14.60
C LEU A 11 8.82 -4.96 -15.23
N SER A 12 7.88 -5.45 -16.04
CA SER A 12 6.86 -4.58 -16.65
C SER A 12 5.97 -3.90 -15.61
N SER A 13 5.56 -4.62 -14.57
CA SER A 13 4.78 -4.08 -13.46
C SER A 13 5.53 -2.97 -12.72
N ILE A 14 6.81 -3.19 -12.38
CA ILE A 14 7.66 -2.19 -11.72
C ILE A 14 7.82 -0.94 -12.59
N VAL A 15 8.08 -1.11 -13.89
CA VAL A 15 8.26 0.02 -14.82
C VAL A 15 6.97 0.84 -14.92
N ILE A 16 5.82 0.19 -15.10
CA ILE A 16 4.52 0.87 -15.21
C ILE A 16 4.18 1.58 -13.89
N PHE A 17 4.35 0.90 -12.75
CA PHE A 17 4.10 1.47 -11.43
C PHE A 17 4.98 2.71 -11.18
N THR A 18 6.28 2.60 -11.45
CA THR A 18 7.25 3.69 -11.25
C THR A 18 6.90 4.90 -12.13
N ARG A 19 6.57 4.68 -13.41
CA ARG A 19 6.15 5.76 -14.32
C ARG A 19 4.92 6.49 -13.82
N ASN A 20 3.91 5.75 -13.32
CA ASN A 20 2.70 6.35 -12.78
C ASN A 20 2.97 7.11 -11.46
N ALA A 21 3.77 6.55 -10.55
CA ALA A 21 4.17 7.21 -9.31
C ALA A 21 4.92 8.52 -9.57
N LEU A 22 5.85 8.53 -10.54
CA LEU A 22 6.57 9.74 -10.95
C LEU A 22 5.64 10.77 -11.59
N LYS A 23 4.63 10.34 -12.36
CA LYS A 23 3.61 11.24 -12.92
C LYS A 23 2.80 11.91 -11.82
N ILE A 24 2.38 11.16 -10.78
CA ILE A 24 1.69 11.71 -9.62
C ILE A 24 2.59 12.71 -8.88
N LYS A 25 3.85 12.35 -8.60
CA LYS A 25 4.83 13.24 -7.97
C LYS A 25 4.99 14.54 -8.76
N ARG A 26 5.17 14.45 -10.08
CA ARG A 26 5.27 15.62 -10.95
C ARG A 26 4.04 16.51 -10.83
N ASN A 27 2.84 15.93 -10.89
CA ASN A 27 1.59 16.69 -10.78
C ASN A 27 1.43 17.38 -9.42
N ILE A 28 1.84 16.73 -8.33
CA ILE A 28 1.84 17.33 -6.99
C ILE A 28 2.82 18.51 -6.92
N LEU A 29 4.00 18.38 -7.52
CA LEU A 29 5.04 19.42 -7.51
C LEU A 29 4.72 20.62 -8.44
N LEU A 30 3.83 20.47 -9.42
CA LEU A 30 3.32 21.58 -10.23
C LEU A 30 2.33 22.47 -9.46
N GLY A 31 1.84 22.03 -8.31
CA GLY A 31 0.98 22.83 -7.44
C GLY A 31 1.72 24.00 -6.78
N GLN A 32 0.96 24.90 -6.15
CA GLN A 32 1.55 26.03 -5.41
C GLN A 32 2.42 25.53 -4.25
N ALA A 33 3.59 26.14 -4.08
CA ALA A 33 4.48 25.89 -2.96
C ALA A 33 3.86 26.43 -1.67
N LEU A 34 3.17 25.55 -0.93
CA LEU A 34 2.66 25.86 0.40
C LEU A 34 3.52 25.17 1.45
N ASN A 35 4.10 25.94 2.36
CA ASN A 35 4.79 25.37 3.51
C ASN A 35 3.76 24.74 4.45
N ARG A 36 3.81 23.42 4.59
CA ARG A 36 2.97 22.66 5.52
C ARG A 36 3.81 21.93 6.57
N SER A 37 5.05 22.36 6.80
CA SER A 37 5.95 21.73 7.77
C SER A 37 5.60 22.07 9.23
N ASP A 38 4.64 22.96 9.46
CA ASP A 38 4.23 23.35 10.80
C ASP A 38 3.30 22.29 11.47
N GLN A 39 3.46 22.11 12.78
CA GLN A 39 2.68 21.23 13.66
C GLN A 39 2.57 19.76 13.20
N PRO A 40 3.69 19.02 13.02
CA PRO A 40 3.66 17.64 12.54
C PRO A 40 2.78 16.73 13.42
N LEU A 41 2.88 16.85 14.75
CA LEU A 41 2.10 16.04 15.70
C LEU A 41 0.58 16.17 15.50
N LYS A 42 0.09 17.39 15.26
CA LYS A 42 -1.33 17.65 15.03
C LYS A 42 -1.81 17.02 13.72
N ARG A 43 -0.97 17.06 12.68
CA ARG A 43 -1.29 16.48 11.36
C ARG A 43 -1.32 14.96 11.40
N TRP A 44 -0.36 14.32 12.09
CA TRP A 44 -0.38 12.88 12.34
C TRP A 44 -1.63 12.46 13.12
N LYS A 45 -2.01 13.20 14.17
CA LYS A 45 -3.23 12.94 14.94
C LYS A 45 -4.50 13.04 14.08
N ILE A 46 -4.59 14.02 13.19
CA ILE A 46 -5.69 14.16 12.24
C ILE A 46 -5.71 13.00 11.24
N MET A 47 -4.55 12.65 10.67
CA MET A 47 -4.42 11.55 9.72
C MET A 47 -4.86 10.23 10.36
N LEU A 48 -4.36 9.91 11.56
CA LEU A 48 -4.77 8.71 12.31
C LEU A 48 -6.28 8.70 12.58
N LYS A 49 -6.87 9.83 12.96
CA LYS A 49 -8.31 9.95 13.17
C LYS A 49 -9.11 9.70 11.89
N VAL A 50 -8.63 10.18 10.74
CA VAL A 50 -9.30 9.98 9.45
C VAL A 50 -9.11 8.55 8.94
N ALA A 51 -7.88 8.02 9.03
CA ALA A 51 -7.50 6.71 8.56
C ALA A 51 -8.20 5.58 9.33
N LEU A 52 -8.27 5.68 10.65
CA LEU A 52 -8.83 4.61 11.50
C LEU A 52 -10.35 4.69 11.68
N GLY A 53 -10.96 5.84 11.41
CA GLY A 53 -12.35 6.01 11.80
C GLY A 53 -12.88 7.42 11.57
N GLN A 54 -12.73 7.94 10.35
CA GLN A 54 -13.42 9.17 9.97
C GLN A 54 -14.90 9.04 10.35
N SER A 55 -15.46 10.07 11.00
CA SER A 55 -16.84 10.06 11.53
C SER A 55 -17.93 9.75 10.49
N LYS A 56 -17.61 9.81 9.19
CA LYS A 56 -18.49 9.38 8.10
C LYS A 56 -18.64 7.85 8.00
N MET A 57 -17.63 7.06 8.35
CA MET A 57 -17.71 5.59 8.36
C MET A 57 -18.62 5.08 9.50
N ALA A 58 -18.57 5.73 10.67
CA ALA A 58 -19.44 5.37 11.80
C ALA A 58 -20.94 5.55 11.50
N LYS A 59 -21.30 6.47 10.59
CA LYS A 59 -22.70 6.68 10.15
C LYS A 59 -23.21 5.62 9.18
N ARG A 60 -22.35 4.71 8.69
CA ARG A 60 -22.68 3.65 7.73
C ARG A 60 -22.12 2.30 8.21
N PRO A 61 -22.81 1.63 9.16
CA PRO A 61 -22.26 0.48 9.88
C PRO A 61 -21.89 -0.70 8.98
N VAL A 62 -22.68 -0.97 7.93
CA VAL A 62 -22.38 -2.04 6.96
C VAL A 62 -21.09 -1.75 6.19
N ALA A 63 -20.92 -0.52 5.71
CA ALA A 63 -19.70 -0.12 5.00
C ALA A 63 -18.48 -0.14 5.92
N ALA A 64 -18.63 0.24 7.19
CA ALA A 64 -17.57 0.18 8.17
C ALA A 64 -17.12 -1.26 8.46
N LEU A 65 -18.06 -2.20 8.62
CA LEU A 65 -17.76 -3.62 8.81
C LEU A 65 -17.05 -4.22 7.59
N LEU A 66 -17.57 -3.97 6.39
CA LEU A 66 -16.93 -4.43 5.16
C LEU A 66 -15.53 -3.85 4.98
N HIS A 67 -15.34 -2.56 5.30
CA HIS A 67 -14.04 -1.93 5.22
C HIS A 67 -13.04 -2.55 6.20
N LEU A 68 -13.46 -2.88 7.42
CA LEU A 68 -12.62 -3.55 8.41
C LEU A 68 -12.17 -4.94 7.91
N LEU A 69 -13.07 -5.73 7.36
CA LEU A 69 -12.75 -7.06 6.82
C LEU A 69 -11.77 -6.98 5.66
N VAL A 70 -12.02 -6.08 4.70
CA VAL A 70 -11.11 -5.86 3.56
C VAL A 70 -9.75 -5.34 4.04
N TYR A 71 -9.73 -4.45 5.03
CA TYR A 71 -8.49 -3.92 5.60
C TYR A 71 -7.66 -5.01 6.29
N ALA A 72 -8.31 -5.89 7.07
CA ALA A 72 -7.66 -7.04 7.67
C ALA A 72 -7.08 -8.00 6.62
N GLY A 73 -7.87 -8.33 5.59
CA GLY A 73 -7.41 -9.15 4.47
C GLY A 73 -6.23 -8.52 3.73
N PHE A 74 -6.27 -7.20 3.50
CA PHE A 74 -5.17 -6.47 2.87
C PHE A 74 -3.88 -6.56 3.70
N ILE A 75 -3.95 -6.40 5.02
CA ILE A 75 -2.78 -6.53 5.90
C ILE A 75 -2.20 -7.94 5.82
N ILE A 76 -3.05 -8.97 5.96
CA ILE A 76 -2.63 -10.38 5.94
C ILE A 76 -1.92 -10.70 4.61
N ILE A 77 -2.56 -10.36 3.48
CA ILE A 77 -2.02 -10.64 2.15
C ILE A 77 -0.71 -9.86 1.91
N ASN A 78 -0.57 -8.63 2.38
CA ASN A 78 0.68 -7.88 2.18
C ASN A 78 1.85 -8.51 2.94
N ILE A 79 1.61 -9.05 4.13
CA ILE A 79 2.63 -9.79 4.89
C ILE A 79 3.02 -11.05 4.12
N GLU A 80 2.05 -11.82 3.64
CA GLU A 80 2.27 -13.04 2.85
C GLU A 80 3.02 -12.75 1.54
N VAL A 81 2.65 -11.70 0.81
CA VAL A 81 3.35 -11.30 -0.41
C VAL A 81 4.79 -10.86 -0.13
N MET A 82 5.02 -10.16 1.00
CA MET A 82 6.37 -9.79 1.42
C MET A 82 7.21 -11.02 1.75
N GLU A 83 6.63 -12.02 2.41
CA GLU A 83 7.27 -13.31 2.68
C GLU A 83 7.61 -14.05 1.39
N ILE A 84 6.65 -14.19 0.47
CA ILE A 84 6.86 -14.80 -0.86
C ILE A 84 7.96 -14.07 -1.64
N ALA A 85 8.01 -12.74 -1.55
CA ALA A 85 9.05 -11.96 -2.21
C ALA A 85 10.44 -12.22 -1.62
N ILE A 86 10.55 -12.34 -0.29
CA ILE A 86 11.80 -12.67 0.39
C ILE A 86 12.22 -14.10 0.06
N ASP A 87 11.34 -15.08 0.21
CA ASP A 87 11.61 -16.49 -0.11
C ASP A 87 12.01 -16.69 -1.58
N GLY A 88 11.35 -15.98 -2.50
CA GLY A 88 11.68 -16.00 -3.93
C GLY A 88 13.05 -15.40 -4.25
N ILE A 89 13.53 -14.43 -3.46
CA ILE A 89 14.85 -13.80 -3.63
C ILE A 89 15.95 -14.65 -2.99
N PHE A 90 15.70 -15.27 -1.84
CA PHE A 90 16.69 -16.06 -1.08
C PHE A 90 16.69 -17.56 -1.39
N GLY A 91 15.73 -18.04 -2.19
CA GLY A 91 15.67 -19.44 -2.63
C GLY A 91 15.31 -20.43 -1.51
N THR A 92 14.85 -19.94 -0.36
CA THR A 92 14.37 -20.76 0.74
C THR A 92 12.99 -21.32 0.38
N HIS A 93 12.93 -22.64 0.13
CA HIS A 93 11.65 -23.33 0.00
C HIS A 93 10.90 -23.24 1.34
N ARG A 94 9.84 -22.42 1.36
CA ARG A 94 8.69 -22.41 2.30
C ARG A 94 8.97 -23.03 3.67
N ILE A 95 9.37 -22.22 4.65
CA ILE A 95 9.52 -22.70 6.04
C ILE A 95 8.15 -22.72 6.75
N PHE A 96 7.15 -21.99 6.26
CA PHE A 96 5.79 -21.93 6.83
C PHE A 96 4.74 -22.74 6.05
N ALA A 97 5.16 -23.60 5.14
CA ALA A 97 4.29 -24.64 4.57
C ALA A 97 4.63 -26.00 5.20
N GLY A 98 4.35 -26.06 6.50
CA GLY A 98 4.26 -27.26 7.33
C GLY A 98 3.30 -26.94 8.46
#